data_AF-A0A4W5QA36-F1
#
_entry.id   AF-A0A4W5QA36-F1
#
_cell.length_a   1.000
_cell.length_b   1.000
_cell.length_c   1.000
_cell.angle_alpha   90.00
_cell.angle_beta   90.00
_cell.angle_gamma   90.00
#
_symmetry.space_group_name_H-M   'P 1'
#
loop_
_entity.id
_entity.type
_entity.pdbx_description
1 polymer ?
#
loop_
_entity_poly.entity_id
_entity_poly.type
_entity_poly.pdbx_seq_one_letter_code
_entity_poly.pdbx_strand_id
1 'polypeptide(L)'
;YTFDTPVPPLQDCPQLVRSEEILIPAGEVKPITLKARNLPQPQSGQRGYECVLHIQGVSHRVTALRFNSSSVQCQNSSYLYEGMKISELPVDFSVVWNGNFIIDNPDKIQGKTDTRTHTNKHTHSYFLTYLTNT
;
A
#
# COMPACT_ATOMS: atom_id res chain seq x y z
N TYR A 1 27.01 -8.15 -32.60
CA TYR A 1 25.66 -7.62 -32.85
C TYR A 1 24.93 -7.55 -31.53
N THR A 2 25.09 -6.45 -30.80
CA THR A 2 24.35 -6.20 -29.56
C THR A 2 23.11 -5.41 -29.98
N PHE A 3 21.93 -5.99 -29.80
CA PHE A 3 20.69 -5.24 -29.95
C PHE A 3 20.58 -4.32 -28.74
N ASP A 4 21.02 -3.07 -28.89
CA ASP A 4 20.60 -2.01 -27.98
C ASP A 4 19.10 -1.81 -28.20
N THR A 5 18.29 -2.54 -27.45
CA THR A 5 16.86 -2.25 -27.35
C THR A 5 16.70 -0.82 -26.87
N PRO A 6 15.97 0.05 -27.59
CA PRO A 6 15.73 1.42 -27.14
C PRO A 6 15.10 1.40 -25.75
N VAL A 7 15.77 2.02 -24.78
CA VAL A 7 15.16 2.25 -23.46
C VAL A 7 13.93 3.13 -23.69
N PRO A 8 12.73 2.74 -23.24
CA PRO A 8 11.56 3.59 -23.38
C PRO A 8 11.83 4.96 -22.73
N PRO A 9 11.27 6.05 -23.28
CA PRO A 9 11.35 7.36 -22.63
C PRO A 9 10.98 7.23 -21.14
N LEU A 10 11.62 7.98 -20.24
CA LEU A 10 11.30 7.92 -18.80
C LEU A 10 9.81 8.17 -18.48
N GLN A 11 9.10 8.84 -19.38
CA GLN A 11 7.66 9.07 -19.30
C GLN A 11 6.82 7.80 -19.48
N ASP A 12 7.40 6.77 -20.12
CA ASP A 12 6.78 5.49 -20.41
C ASP A 12 7.11 4.40 -19.36
N CYS A 13 7.96 4.71 -18.39
CA CYS A 13 8.31 3.79 -17.30
C CYS A 13 7.11 3.50 -16.38
N PRO A 14 6.92 2.24 -15.93
CA PRO A 14 5.94 1.89 -14.91
C PRO A 14 6.27 2.60 -13.59
N GLN A 15 5.39 3.48 -13.15
CA GLN A 15 5.64 4.29 -11.95
C GLN A 15 4.35 4.58 -11.19
N LEU A 16 4.47 4.71 -9.88
CA LEU A 16 3.44 5.29 -9.04
C LEU A 16 3.38 6.79 -9.28
N VAL A 17 2.17 7.35 -9.22
CA VAL A 17 1.95 8.79 -9.34
C VAL A 17 1.13 9.29 -8.16
N ARG A 18 1.37 10.54 -7.76
CA ARG A 18 0.65 11.16 -6.64
C ARG A 18 -0.86 11.11 -6.85
N SER A 19 -1.57 10.76 -5.78
CA SER A 19 -3.02 10.80 -5.68
C SER A 19 -3.45 11.66 -4.49
N GLU A 20 -4.73 11.58 -4.14
CA GLU A 20 -5.19 11.96 -2.79
C GLU A 20 -4.38 11.24 -1.71
N GLU A 21 -4.46 11.76 -0.49
CA GLU A 21 -3.78 11.22 0.67
C GLU A 21 -4.14 9.74 0.90
N ILE A 22 -3.11 8.89 0.96
CA ILE A 22 -3.28 7.45 1.15
C ILE A 22 -3.34 7.17 2.66
N LEU A 23 -4.55 6.92 3.15
CA LEU A 23 -4.79 6.61 4.57
C LEU A 23 -4.77 5.10 4.82
N ILE A 24 -4.03 4.68 5.84
CA ILE A 24 -3.87 3.29 6.28
C ILE A 24 -4.57 3.15 7.63
N PRO A 25 -5.80 2.60 7.66
CA PRO A 25 -6.60 2.58 8.88
C PRO A 25 -6.09 1.54 9.88
N ALA A 26 -6.00 1.93 11.16
CA ALA A 26 -5.76 1.00 12.25
C ALA A 26 -6.96 0.09 12.49
N GLY A 27 -6.73 -1.22 12.55
CA GLY A 27 -7.71 -2.20 13.03
C GLY A 27 -8.92 -2.43 12.12
N GLU A 28 -9.09 -1.66 11.04
CA GLU A 28 -10.15 -1.86 10.06
C GLU A 28 -9.64 -2.60 8.83
N VAL A 29 -10.43 -3.55 8.35
CA VAL A 29 -10.15 -4.26 7.09
C VAL A 29 -10.59 -3.38 5.93
N LYS A 30 -9.64 -2.74 5.25
CA LYS A 30 -9.91 -1.89 4.07
C LYS A 30 -8.88 -2.10 2.96
N PRO A 31 -9.27 -1.93 1.69
CA PRO A 31 -8.33 -1.92 0.59
C PRO A 31 -7.62 -0.56 0.49
N ILE A 32 -6.46 -0.54 -0.16
CA ILE A 32 -5.70 0.69 -0.43
C ILE A 32 -5.54 0.82 -1.95
N THR A 33 -6.03 1.91 -2.53
CA THR A 33 -5.95 2.15 -3.98
C THR A 33 -4.84 3.14 -4.29
N LEU A 34 -3.99 2.79 -5.24
CA LEU A 34 -2.85 3.59 -5.68
C LEU A 34 -3.01 3.95 -7.15
N LYS A 35 -2.66 5.20 -7.49
CA LYS A 35 -2.57 5.65 -8.87
C LYS A 35 -1.17 5.36 -9.43
N ALA A 36 -1.14 5.01 -10.70
CA ALA A 36 0.10 4.67 -11.39
C ALA A 36 0.04 5.09 -12.87
N ARG A 37 1.13 4.82 -13.59
CA ARG A 37 1.22 4.86 -15.05
C ARG A 37 1.94 3.60 -15.54
N ASN A 38 1.56 3.16 -16.73
CA ASN A 38 2.23 2.09 -17.49
C ASN A 38 2.48 0.79 -16.71
N LEU A 39 1.59 0.44 -15.78
CA LEU A 39 1.69 -0.83 -15.06
C LEU A 39 1.66 -2.01 -16.04
N PRO A 40 2.68 -2.90 -16.03
CA PRO A 40 2.74 -4.04 -16.93
C PRO A 40 1.58 -5.02 -16.69
N GLN A 41 1.11 -5.65 -17.74
CA GLN A 41 0.17 -6.77 -17.60
C GLN A 41 0.98 -8.05 -17.37
N PRO A 42 0.83 -8.75 -16.23
CA PRO A 42 1.49 -10.03 -16.00
C PRO A 42 1.13 -11.02 -17.11
N GLN A 43 2.14 -11.65 -17.70
CA GLN A 43 1.99 -12.67 -18.73
C GLN A 43 1.73 -14.05 -18.10
N SER A 44 1.40 -15.04 -18.92
CA SER A 44 1.23 -16.42 -18.46
C SER A 44 2.47 -16.90 -17.69
N GLY A 45 2.25 -17.45 -16.49
CA GLY A 45 3.33 -17.91 -15.60
C GLY A 45 3.96 -16.83 -14.72
N GLN A 46 3.65 -15.54 -14.93
CA GLN A 46 4.10 -14.47 -14.04
C GLN A 46 3.12 -14.27 -12.88
N ARG A 47 3.66 -13.95 -11.69
CA ARG A 47 2.82 -13.65 -10.51
C ARG A 47 2.25 -12.25 -10.61
N GLY A 48 1.09 -12.06 -9.96
CA GLY A 48 0.41 -10.77 -9.87
C GLY A 48 1.15 -9.73 -9.02
N TYR A 49 0.42 -8.69 -8.64
CA TYR A 49 0.94 -7.59 -7.86
C TYR A 49 0.83 -7.87 -6.35
N GLU A 50 1.72 -7.26 -5.58
CA GLU A 50 1.69 -7.22 -4.12
C GLU A 50 2.06 -5.81 -3.66
N CYS A 51 1.43 -5.35 -2.58
CA CYS A 51 1.85 -4.18 -1.84
C CYS A 51 2.70 -4.62 -0.65
N VAL A 52 3.83 -3.96 -0.45
CA VAL A 52 4.70 -4.17 0.71
C VAL A 52 4.78 -2.86 1.48
N LEU A 53 4.16 -2.82 2.66
CA LEU A 53 4.10 -1.66 3.54
C LEU A 53 5.07 -1.85 4.70
N HIS A 54 5.77 -0.79 5.09
CA HIS A 54 6.68 -0.79 6.23
C HIS A 54 6.11 0.10 7.33
N ILE A 55 5.49 -0.52 8.33
CA ILE A 55 4.81 0.16 9.43
C ILE A 55 5.60 -0.10 10.70
N GLN A 56 6.17 0.94 11.31
CA GLN A 56 6.93 0.84 12.57
C GLN A 56 8.02 -0.24 12.56
N GLY A 57 8.70 -0.44 11.41
CA GLY A 57 9.74 -1.46 11.24
C GLY A 57 9.22 -2.87 10.94
N VAL A 58 7.90 -3.08 10.87
CA VAL A 58 7.28 -4.34 10.44
C VAL A 58 6.88 -4.26 8.97
N SER A 59 7.25 -5.29 8.20
CA SER A 59 6.90 -5.40 6.78
C SER A 59 5.61 -6.20 6.62
N HIS A 60 4.59 -5.59 6.01
CA HIS A 60 3.32 -6.21 5.67
C HIS A 60 3.22 -6.40 4.17
N ARG A 61 3.09 -7.64 3.72
CA ARG A 61 2.90 -7.99 2.31
C ARG A 61 1.47 -8.41 2.06
N VAL A 62 0.81 -7.75 1.13
CA VAL A 62 -0.61 -7.96 0.80
C VAL A 62 -0.76 -8.09 -0.71
N THR A 63 -1.51 -9.09 -1.17
CA THR A 63 -1.85 -9.24 -2.60
C THR A 63 -2.50 -7.96 -3.13
N ALA A 64 -2.23 -7.62 -4.38
CA ALA A 64 -2.80 -6.45 -5.03
C ALA A 64 -3.39 -6.79 -6.41
N LEU A 65 -4.45 -6.08 -6.77
CA LEU A 65 -5.16 -6.23 -8.03
C LEU A 65 -4.83 -5.04 -8.94
N ARG A 66 -4.32 -5.32 -10.14
CA ARG A 66 -4.16 -4.33 -11.20
C ARG A 66 -5.50 -4.20 -11.94
N PHE A 67 -6.16 -3.05 -11.80
CA PHE A 67 -7.39 -2.78 -12.56
C PHE A 67 -7.10 -2.42 -14.01
N ASN A 68 -6.04 -1.64 -14.25
CA ASN A 68 -5.60 -1.21 -15.57
C ASN A 68 -4.14 -0.71 -15.49
N SER A 69 -3.63 -0.08 -16.55
CA SER A 69 -2.27 0.45 -16.57
C SER A 69 -2.03 1.62 -15.62
N SER A 70 -3.08 2.21 -15.04
CA SER A 70 -3.00 3.41 -14.20
C SER A 70 -3.56 3.26 -12.78
N SER A 71 -3.94 2.06 -12.39
CA SER A 71 -4.57 1.80 -11.09
C SER A 71 -4.26 0.39 -10.58
N VAL A 72 -3.79 0.32 -9.35
CA VAL A 72 -3.56 -0.91 -8.59
C VAL A 72 -4.14 -0.76 -7.19
N GLN A 73 -4.74 -1.81 -6.66
CA GLN A 73 -5.34 -1.80 -5.34
C GLN A 73 -4.81 -2.95 -4.50
N CYS A 74 -4.19 -2.62 -3.37
CA CYS A 74 -3.87 -3.58 -2.33
C CYS A 74 -5.18 -4.14 -1.77
N GLN A 75 -5.27 -5.46 -1.65
CA GLN A 75 -6.47 -6.10 -1.13
C GLN A 75 -6.72 -5.76 0.35
N ASN A 76 -7.91 -6.13 0.80
CA ASN A 76 -8.37 -5.95 2.17
C ASN A 76 -7.36 -6.51 3.18
N SER A 77 -6.84 -5.64 4.04
CA SER A 77 -6.01 -6.01 5.19
C SER A 77 -6.32 -5.06 6.33
N SER A 78 -6.17 -5.54 7.57
CA SER A 78 -6.10 -4.68 8.74
C SER A 78 -4.64 -4.55 9.19
N TYR A 79 -4.27 -3.36 9.66
CA TYR A 79 -2.94 -3.09 10.18
C TYR A 79 -3.07 -2.65 11.64
N LEU A 80 -2.14 -3.10 12.46
CA LEU A 80 -2.04 -2.68 13.85
C LEU A 80 -0.70 -1.98 14.03
N TYR A 81 -0.73 -0.86 14.76
CA TYR A 81 0.47 -0.11 15.09
C TYR A 81 0.29 0.53 16.47
N GLU A 82 1.37 0.59 17.24
CA GLU A 82 1.35 1.02 18.63
C GLU A 82 1.30 2.56 18.72
N GLY A 83 0.47 3.05 19.64
CA GLY A 83 0.34 4.48 19.93
C GLY A 83 -0.83 5.14 19.21
N MET A 84 -1.98 5.19 19.89
CA MET A 84 -3.18 5.94 19.48
C MET A 84 -2.94 7.46 19.26
N LYS A 85 -1.74 7.97 19.59
CA LYS A 85 -1.34 9.38 19.43
C LYS A 85 -0.57 9.66 18.12
N ILE A 86 -0.31 8.66 17.29
CA ILE A 86 0.48 8.79 16.06
C ILE A 86 -0.45 8.71 14.84
N SER A 87 -1.44 9.61 14.78
CA SER A 87 -2.13 9.89 13.51
C SER A 87 -1.14 10.54 12.56
N GLU A 88 -1.18 10.16 11.28
CA GLU A 88 -0.39 10.75 10.19
C GLU A 88 1.12 10.40 10.18
N LEU A 89 1.53 9.28 10.79
CA LEU A 89 2.90 8.77 10.60
C LEU A 89 3.10 8.40 9.12
N PRO A 90 4.18 8.85 8.46
CA PRO A 90 4.49 8.40 7.12
C PRO A 90 4.76 6.88 7.13
N VAL A 91 4.13 6.20 6.18
CA VAL A 91 4.32 4.78 5.92
C VAL A 91 4.93 4.64 4.54
N ASP A 92 6.13 4.07 4.51
CA ASP A 92 6.77 3.68 3.26
C ASP A 92 6.07 2.46 2.69
N PHE A 93 5.79 2.50 1.38
CA PHE A 93 5.26 1.36 0.67
C PHE A 93 5.95 1.17 -0.67
N SER A 94 5.93 -0.06 -1.15
CA SER A 94 6.34 -0.44 -2.49
C SER A 94 5.29 -1.33 -3.12
N VAL A 95 5.15 -1.21 -4.43
CA VAL A 95 4.33 -2.13 -5.23
C VAL A 95 5.30 -3.02 -5.99
N VAL A 96 5.15 -4.32 -5.81
CA VAL A 96 5.96 -5.33 -6.50
C VAL A 96 5.07 -6.20 -7.37
N TRP A 97 5.63 -6.76 -8.43
CA TRP A 97 4.96 -7.76 -9.25
C TRP A 97 5.94 -8.86 -9.64
N ASN A 98 5.41 -10.02 -10.03
CA ASN A 98 6.21 -11.21 -10.32
C ASN A 98 7.21 -11.59 -9.19
N GLY A 99 6.86 -11.27 -7.93
CA GLY A 99 7.64 -11.56 -6.72
C GLY A 99 8.67 -10.50 -6.33
N ASN A 100 9.44 -9.94 -7.28
CA ASN A 100 10.56 -9.04 -6.96
C ASN A 100 10.74 -7.84 -7.90
N PHE A 101 9.89 -7.65 -8.92
CA PHE A 101 9.97 -6.46 -9.77
C PHE A 101 9.25 -5.30 -9.10
N ILE A 102 10.00 -4.29 -8.68
CA ILE A 102 9.50 -3.12 -7.96
C ILE A 102 9.01 -2.08 -8.98
N ILE A 103 7.83 -1.51 -8.75
CA ILE A 103 7.32 -0.35 -9.50
C ILE A 103 7.97 0.91 -8.96
N ASP A 104 8.44 1.78 -9.86
CA ASP A 104 9.15 2.99 -9.48
C ASP A 104 8.25 3.95 -8.69
N ASN A 105 8.83 4.62 -7.69
CA ASN A 105 8.19 5.66 -6.88
C ASN A 105 9.03 6.95 -6.91
N PRO A 106 9.13 7.63 -8.06
CA PRO A 106 10.01 8.79 -8.22
C PRO A 106 9.61 9.97 -7.32
N ASP A 107 8.32 10.10 -7.05
CA ASP A 107 7.75 11.17 -6.23
C ASP A 107 7.86 10.93 -4.71
N LYS A 108 8.44 9.78 -4.30
CA LYS A 108 8.56 9.34 -2.90
C LYS A 108 7.22 9.39 -2.17
N ILE A 109 6.18 8.89 -2.82
CA ILE A 109 4.82 8.82 -2.29
C ILE A 109 4.85 7.93 -1.05
N GLN A 110 4.23 8.41 0.03
CA GLN A 110 4.07 7.71 1.30
C GLN A 110 2.60 7.67 1.69
N GLY A 111 2.20 6.59 2.36
CA GLY A 111 0.92 6.53 3.06
C GLY A 111 1.01 7.21 4.41
N LYS A 112 -0.13 7.35 5.07
CA LYS A 112 -0.22 7.87 6.44
C LYS A 112 -1.08 6.96 7.29
N THR A 113 -0.65 6.70 8.51
CA THR A 113 -1.46 5.99 9.49
C THR A 113 -2.71 6.79 9.85
N ASP A 114 -3.86 6.14 9.92
CA ASP A 114 -5.11 6.75 10.33
C ASP A 114 -5.73 6.01 11.53
N THR A 115 -5.63 6.64 12.70
CA THR A 115 -6.28 6.17 13.95
C THR A 115 -7.68 6.74 14.13
N ARG A 116 -8.14 7.67 13.28
CA ARG A 116 -9.46 8.33 13.42
C ARG A 116 -10.60 7.34 13.20
N THR A 117 -10.36 6.24 12.48
CA THR A 117 -11.24 5.07 12.37
C THR A 117 -11.59 4.44 13.72
N HIS A 118 -10.70 4.52 14.71
CA HIS A 118 -10.97 4.06 16.09
C HIS A 118 -11.89 5.00 16.90
N THR A 119 -12.37 6.12 16.32
CA THR A 119 -13.34 7.02 16.96
C THR A 119 -14.79 6.76 16.57
N ASN A 120 -15.10 5.65 15.90
CA ASN A 120 -16.47 5.18 15.90
C ASN A 120 -16.80 4.67 17.32
N LYS A 121 -17.77 5.31 17.97
CA LYS A 121 -18.12 5.23 19.40
C LYS A 121 -18.41 3.82 19.96
N HIS A 122 -18.26 2.76 19.16
CA HIS A 122 -18.45 1.36 19.54
C HIS A 122 -17.18 0.68 20.07
N THR A 123 -15.99 1.06 19.60
CA THR A 123 -14.73 0.36 19.98
C THR A 123 -14.23 0.74 21.37
N HIS A 124 -14.61 1.93 21.87
CA HIS A 124 -14.33 2.34 23.25
C HIS A 124 -15.01 1.42 24.28
N SER A 125 -16.16 0.81 23.94
CA SER A 125 -16.86 -0.11 24.83
C SER A 125 -16.10 -1.42 25.01
N TYR A 126 -15.52 -1.96 23.92
CA TYR A 126 -14.76 -3.21 23.95
C TYR A 126 -13.43 -3.06 24.68
N PHE A 127 -12.70 -1.96 24.49
CA PHE A 127 -11.42 -1.75 25.17
C PHE A 127 -11.57 -1.47 26.68
N LEU A 128 -12.64 -0.78 27.09
CA LEU A 128 -12.94 -0.57 28.51
C LEU A 128 -13.32 -1.88 29.21
N THR A 129 -14.05 -2.80 28.55
CA THR A 129 -14.40 -4.10 29.16
C THR A 129 -13.18 -4.98 29.40
N TYR A 130 -12.16 -4.94 28.54
CA TYR A 130 -10.91 -5.69 28.74
C TYR A 130 -10.07 -5.13 29.89
N LEU A 131 -10.09 -3.82 30.14
CA LEU A 131 -9.31 -3.19 31.21
C LEU A 131 -9.99 -3.25 32.59
N THR A 132 -11.32 -3.42 32.65
CA THR A 132 -12.06 -3.55 33.94
C THR A 132 -12.21 -5.00 34.42
N ASN A 133 -11.74 -5.99 33.65
CA ASN A 133 -11.81 -7.43 33.99
C ASN A 133 -10.45 -8.02 34.43
N THR A 134 -9.52 -7.15 34.81
CA THR A 134 -8.26 -7.45 35.54
C THR A 134 -8.23 -6.61 36.80
#